data_AF-A0A167DBD1-F1
#
_entry.id   AF-A0A167DBD1-F1
#
_cell.length_a   1.000
_cell.length_b   1.000
_cell.length_c   1.000
_cell.angle_alpha   90.00
_cell.angle_beta   90.00
_cell.angle_gamma   90.00
#
_symmetry.space_group_name_H-M   'P 1'
#
loop_
_entity.id
_entity.type
_entity.pdbx_description
1 polymer ?
#
loop_
_entity_poly.entity_id
_entity_poly.type
_entity_poly.pdbx_seq_one_letter_code
_entity_poly.pdbx_strand_id
1 'polypeptide(L)'
;AVIDATGLDKRLIALVELRASQINGCAFCMHMHAAQARKLGEDNARIDTVAGWRDTDWFSEREQAALGWTEYLTRLSQGGDGDAAYAALAEHFSEKERSDLSYVIGVINMWNRFSVGFQTHPE
;
A
#
# COMPACT_ATOMS: atom_id res chain seq x y z
N ALA A 1 -6.98 15.72 1.33
CA ALA A 1 -6.98 14.92 2.57
C ALA A 1 -5.59 14.96 3.21
N VAL A 2 -5.42 14.54 4.47
CA VAL A 2 -4.08 14.49 5.12
C VAL A 2 -3.08 13.67 4.31
N ILE A 3 -3.56 12.64 3.59
CA ILE A 3 -2.76 11.84 2.63
C ILE A 3 -2.14 12.72 1.53
N ASP A 4 -2.86 13.70 1.00
CA ASP A 4 -2.34 14.60 -0.05
C ASP A 4 -1.22 15.53 0.46
N ALA A 5 -1.11 15.71 1.78
CA ALA A 5 -0.10 16.55 2.42
C ALA A 5 1.18 15.78 2.81
N THR A 6 1.22 14.46 2.59
CA THR A 6 2.36 13.61 2.95
C THR A 6 3.62 13.86 2.12
N GLY A 7 3.51 14.49 0.95
CA GLY A 7 4.64 14.73 0.05
C GLY A 7 5.18 13.47 -0.64
N LEU A 8 4.61 12.29 -0.36
CA LEU A 8 4.94 11.03 -1.02
C LEU A 8 4.43 11.03 -2.47
N ASP A 9 5.10 10.28 -3.35
CA ASP A 9 4.61 10.04 -4.72
C ASP A 9 3.20 9.43 -4.65
N LYS A 10 2.24 10.05 -5.34
CA LYS A 10 0.85 9.63 -5.37
C LYS A 10 0.67 8.24 -6.00
N ARG A 11 1.54 7.85 -6.94
CA ARG A 11 1.54 6.51 -7.53
C ARG A 11 1.96 5.47 -6.51
N LEU A 12 2.99 5.76 -5.71
CA LEU A 12 3.40 4.90 -4.60
C LEU A 12 2.27 4.73 -3.58
N ILE A 13 1.58 5.81 -3.21
CA ILE A 13 0.41 5.75 -2.33
C ILE A 13 -0.65 4.80 -2.91
N ALA A 14 -1.00 4.96 -4.19
CA ALA A 14 -2.03 4.13 -4.82
C ALA A 14 -1.64 2.64 -4.86
N LEU A 15 -0.36 2.31 -5.08
CA LEU A 15 0.13 0.93 -5.04
C LEU A 15 0.07 0.33 -3.63
N VAL A 16 0.44 1.11 -2.61
CA VAL A 16 0.37 0.72 -1.19
C VAL A 16 -1.08 0.46 -0.78
N GLU A 17 -2.00 1.35 -1.14
CA GLU A 17 -3.42 1.21 -0.85
C GLU A 17 -4.03 0.00 -1.55
N LEU A 18 -3.68 -0.22 -2.81
CA LEU A 18 -4.09 -1.40 -3.58
C LEU A 18 -3.56 -2.68 -2.93
N ARG A 19 -2.27 -2.72 -2.55
CA ARG A 19 -1.65 -3.89 -1.95
C ARG A 19 -2.27 -4.24 -0.60
N ALA A 20 -2.48 -3.26 0.28
CA ALA A 20 -3.17 -3.48 1.55
C ALA A 20 -4.59 -4.03 1.33
N SER A 21 -5.31 -3.47 0.35
CA SER A 21 -6.67 -3.89 0.01
C SER A 21 -6.74 -5.32 -0.52
N GLN A 22 -5.75 -5.76 -1.29
CA GLN A 22 -5.63 -7.16 -1.75
C GLN A 22 -5.44 -8.12 -0.56
N ILE A 23 -4.59 -7.77 0.40
CA ILE A 23 -4.33 -8.61 1.58
C ILE A 23 -5.59 -8.72 2.46
N ASN A 24 -6.32 -7.62 2.61
CA ASN A 24 -7.54 -7.56 3.41
C ASN A 24 -8.80 -8.06 2.68
N GLY A 25 -8.72 -8.36 1.38
CA GLY A 25 -9.86 -8.84 0.59
C GLY A 25 -10.96 -7.79 0.34
N CYS A 26 -10.63 -6.49 0.36
CA CYS A 26 -11.62 -5.43 0.09
C CYS A 26 -11.80 -5.19 -1.42
N ALA A 27 -12.75 -5.86 -2.07
CA ALA A 27 -12.99 -5.70 -3.52
C ALA A 27 -13.33 -4.27 -3.95
N PHE A 28 -14.16 -3.57 -3.18
CA PHE A 28 -14.47 -2.15 -3.41
C PHE A 28 -13.20 -1.29 -3.41
N CYS A 29 -12.35 -1.45 -2.40
CA CYS A 29 -11.11 -0.70 -2.26
C CYS A 29 -10.11 -1.05 -3.38
N MET A 30 -10.00 -2.33 -3.75
CA MET A 30 -9.18 -2.77 -4.87
C MET A 30 -9.59 -2.09 -6.18
N HIS A 31 -10.89 -2.06 -6.48
CA HIS A 31 -11.42 -1.39 -7.68
C HIS A 31 -11.07 0.11 -7.66
N MET A 32 -11.36 0.79 -6.55
CA MET A 32 -11.14 2.24 -6.40
C MET A 32 -9.66 2.62 -6.54
N HIS A 33 -8.75 1.95 -5.82
CA HIS A 33 -7.33 2.31 -5.83
C HIS A 33 -6.63 1.89 -7.13
N ALA A 34 -7.07 0.80 -7.79
CA ALA A 34 -6.60 0.48 -9.13
C ALA A 34 -7.03 1.54 -10.15
N ALA A 35 -8.27 2.04 -10.10
CA ALA A 35 -8.73 3.13 -10.96
C ALA A 35 -7.95 4.43 -10.69
N GLN A 36 -7.66 4.74 -9.43
CA GLN A 36 -6.83 5.88 -9.04
C GLN A 36 -5.40 5.77 -9.58
N ALA A 37 -4.76 4.61 -9.44
CA ALA A 37 -3.42 4.36 -9.97
C ALA A 37 -3.37 4.60 -11.48
N ARG A 38 -4.35 4.07 -12.24
CA ARG A 38 -4.48 4.31 -13.69
C ARG A 38 -4.62 5.78 -14.01
N LYS A 39 -5.44 6.52 -13.26
CA LYS A 39 -5.63 7.97 -13.42
C LYS A 39 -4.33 8.77 -13.18
N LEU A 40 -3.45 8.26 -12.33
CA LEU A 40 -2.13 8.84 -12.04
C LEU A 40 -1.05 8.43 -13.06
N GLY A 41 -1.39 7.64 -14.08
CA GLY A 41 -0.46 7.18 -15.11
C GLY A 41 0.46 6.04 -14.65
N GLU A 42 0.04 5.26 -13.65
CA GLU A 42 0.73 4.02 -13.30
C GLU A 42 0.53 2.94 -14.38
N ASP A 43 1.53 2.08 -14.56
CA ASP A 43 1.51 1.04 -15.58
C ASP A 43 0.52 -0.08 -15.22
N ASN A 44 -0.26 -0.53 -16.20
CA ASN A 44 -1.28 -1.56 -15.97
C ASN A 44 -0.67 -2.90 -15.55
N ALA A 45 0.48 -3.30 -16.10
CA ALA A 45 1.12 -4.56 -15.70
C ALA A 45 1.54 -4.48 -14.24
N ARG A 46 2.12 -3.34 -13.79
CA ARG A 46 2.44 -3.12 -12.37
C ARG A 46 1.22 -3.14 -11.46
N ILE A 47 0.10 -2.53 -11.86
CA ILE A 47 -1.16 -2.58 -11.10
C ILE A 47 -1.66 -4.02 -10.95
N ASP A 48 -1.68 -4.77 -12.06
CA ASP A 48 -2.23 -6.11 -12.10
C ASP A 48 -1.33 -7.12 -11.36
N THR A 49 -0.01 -6.86 -11.27
CA THR A 49 0.97 -7.76 -10.65
C THR A 49 1.51 -7.30 -9.30
N VAL A 50 1.05 -6.17 -8.73
CA VAL A 50 1.57 -5.67 -7.44
C VAL A 50 1.45 -6.70 -6.30
N ALA A 51 0.51 -7.65 -6.39
CA ALA A 51 0.40 -8.75 -5.42
C ALA A 51 1.64 -9.67 -5.39
N GLY A 52 2.34 -9.78 -6.52
CA GLY A 52 3.53 -10.59 -6.74
C GLY A 52 4.81 -9.77 -6.92
N TRP A 53 4.87 -8.55 -6.37
CA TRP A 53 5.96 -7.59 -6.59
C TRP A 53 7.38 -8.11 -6.32
N ARG A 54 7.55 -9.15 -5.48
CA ARG A 54 8.86 -9.76 -5.17
C ARG A 54 9.42 -10.64 -6.29
N ASP A 55 8.58 -11.03 -7.23
CA ASP A 55 8.93 -11.92 -8.34
C ASP A 55 9.24 -11.15 -9.63
N THR A 56 9.35 -9.82 -9.56
CA THR A 56 9.67 -8.97 -10.71
C THR A 56 10.61 -7.82 -10.34
N ASP A 57 11.38 -7.36 -11.32
CA ASP A 57 12.27 -6.19 -11.18
C ASP A 57 11.58 -4.87 -11.57
N TRP A 58 10.24 -4.85 -11.64
CA TRP A 58 9.49 -3.68 -12.11
C TRP A 58 9.38 -2.59 -11.04
N PHE A 59 9.59 -2.92 -9.77
CA PHE A 59 9.48 -2.02 -8.63
C PHE A 59 10.86 -1.59 -8.15
N SER A 60 11.07 -0.29 -7.98
CA SER A 60 12.32 0.24 -7.44
C SER A 60 12.53 -0.20 -5.99
N GLU A 61 13.77 -0.18 -5.49
CA GLU A 61 14.09 -0.55 -4.11
C GLU A 61 13.26 0.25 -3.08
N ARG A 62 13.02 1.53 -3.35
CA ARG A 62 12.14 2.37 -2.52
C ARG A 62 10.69 1.88 -2.53
N GLU A 63 10.16 1.46 -3.68
CA GLU A 63 8.80 0.89 -3.77
C GLU A 63 8.72 -0.46 -3.07
N GLN A 64 9.73 -1.31 -3.27
CA GLN A 64 9.84 -2.61 -2.60
C GLN A 64 9.85 -2.47 -1.08
N ALA A 65 10.62 -1.52 -0.54
CA ALA A 65 10.64 -1.23 0.89
C ALA A 65 9.28 -0.77 1.42
N ALA A 66 8.57 0.09 0.68
CA ALA A 66 7.22 0.51 1.05
C ALA A 66 6.19 -0.63 0.96
N LEU A 67 6.27 -1.49 -0.06
CA LEU A 67 5.39 -2.66 -0.20
C LEU A 67 5.66 -3.70 0.90
N GLY A 68 6.93 -3.91 1.25
CA GLY A 68 7.34 -4.75 2.38
C GLY A 68 6.78 -4.24 3.70
N TRP A 69 6.92 -2.93 3.97
CA TRP A 69 6.36 -2.30 5.16
C TRP A 69 4.82 -2.36 5.20
N THR A 70 4.17 -2.15 4.04
CA THR A 70 2.71 -2.28 3.87
C THR A 70 2.23 -3.67 4.22
N GLU A 71 2.92 -4.70 3.75
CA GLU A 71 2.59 -6.09 4.03
C GLU A 71 2.77 -6.45 5.51
N TYR A 72 3.85 -5.99 6.14
CA TYR A 72 4.08 -6.19 7.58
C TYR A 72 2.97 -5.55 8.42
N LEU A 73 2.72 -4.25 8.25
CA LEU A 73 1.70 -3.53 9.03
C LEU A 73 0.28 -4.04 8.77
N THR A 74 -0.02 -4.48 7.54
CA THR A 74 -1.34 -5.03 7.22
C THR A 74 -1.57 -6.40 7.88
N ARG A 75 -0.50 -7.20 8.05
CA ARG A 75 -0.53 -8.51 8.71
C ARG A 75 -0.06 -8.46 10.17
N LEU A 76 -0.14 -7.30 10.84
CA LEU A 76 0.39 -7.10 12.19
C LEU A 76 -0.09 -8.17 13.21
N SER A 77 -1.31 -8.68 13.06
CA SER A 77 -1.86 -9.74 13.92
C SER A 77 -1.25 -11.12 13.71
N GLN A 78 -0.57 -11.35 12.58
CA GLN A 78 0.07 -12.62 12.21
C GLN A 78 1.52 -12.70 12.70
N GLY A 79 2.06 -11.59 13.25
CA GLY A 79 3.48 -11.47 13.58
C GLY A 79 4.37 -11.32 12.35
N GLY A 80 5.68 -11.47 12.55
CA GLY A 80 6.70 -11.32 11.50
C GLY A 80 7.92 -10.55 12.00
N ASP A 81 8.93 -10.45 11.17
CA ASP A 81 10.16 -9.72 11.47
C ASP A 81 9.98 -8.21 11.20
N GLY A 82 9.44 -7.51 12.20
CA GLY A 82 9.23 -6.06 12.14
C GLY A 82 10.53 -5.26 12.08
N ASP A 83 11.60 -5.78 12.68
CA ASP A 83 12.90 -5.11 12.70
C ASP A 83 13.52 -5.10 11.30
N ALA A 84 13.49 -6.25 10.60
CA ALA A 84 13.93 -6.33 9.21
C ALA A 84 13.09 -5.44 8.27
N ALA A 85 11.76 -5.45 8.42
CA ALA A 85 10.88 -4.62 7.61
C ALA A 85 11.11 -3.11 7.85
N TYR A 86 11.32 -2.70 9.10
CA TYR A 86 11.61 -1.31 9.44
C TYR A 86 13.02 -0.89 8.99
N ALA A 87 14.01 -1.76 9.09
CA ALA A 87 15.36 -1.50 8.62
C ALA A 87 15.38 -1.23 7.10
N ALA A 88 14.77 -2.11 6.30
CA ALA A 88 14.64 -1.92 4.85
C ALA A 88 13.89 -0.63 4.51
N LEU A 89 12.85 -0.27 5.26
CA LEU A 89 12.16 1.00 5.08
C LEU A 89 13.07 2.21 5.38
N ALA A 90 13.87 2.14 6.45
CA ALA A 90 14.73 3.22 6.90
C ALA A 90 15.89 3.52 5.93
N GLU A 91 16.28 2.57 5.09
CA GLU A 91 17.30 2.77 4.05
C GLU A 91 16.83 3.73 2.94
N HIS A 92 15.52 3.77 2.66
CA HIS A 92 14.98 4.51 1.52
C HIS A 92 14.08 5.69 1.90
N PHE A 93 13.60 5.78 3.15
CA PHE A 93 12.64 6.78 3.60
C PHE A 93 13.15 7.57 4.81
N SER A 94 12.99 8.90 4.76
CA SER A 94 13.25 9.77 5.92
C SER A 94 12.27 9.49 7.07
N GLU A 95 12.57 9.96 8.28
CA GLU A 95 11.66 9.80 9.44
C GLU A 95 10.25 10.33 9.20
N LYS A 96 10.14 11.50 8.56
CA LYS A 96 8.84 12.07 8.19
C LYS A 96 8.11 11.14 7.22
N GLU A 97 8.77 10.71 6.15
CA GLU A 97 8.14 9.86 5.14
C GLU A 97 7.76 8.47 5.68
N ARG A 98 8.52 7.92 6.63
CA ARG A 98 8.17 6.68 7.33
C ARG A 98 6.88 6.85 8.13
N SER A 99 6.72 7.98 8.81
CA SER A 99 5.52 8.31 9.56
C SER A 99 4.33 8.52 8.62
N ASP A 100 4.53 9.26 7.53
CA ASP A 100 3.51 9.50 6.52
C ASP A 100 3.04 8.21 5.84
N LEU A 101 3.97 7.34 5.45
CA LEU A 101 3.66 6.05 4.83
C LEU A 101 2.89 5.15 5.80
N SER A 102 3.31 5.10 7.06
CA SER A 102 2.60 4.33 8.09
C SER A 102 1.19 4.86 8.33
N TYR A 103 1.01 6.19 8.28
CA TYR A 103 -0.31 6.82 8.33
C TYR A 103 -1.20 6.40 7.15
N VAL A 104 -0.68 6.45 5.92
CA VAL A 104 -1.40 5.98 4.72
C VAL A 104 -1.83 4.52 4.89
N ILE A 105 -0.91 3.64 5.31
CA ILE A 105 -1.18 2.21 5.53
C ILE A 105 -2.26 2.00 6.61
N GLY A 106 -2.22 2.77 7.69
CA GLY A 106 -3.23 2.73 8.75
C GLY A 106 -4.62 3.17 8.26
N VAL A 107 -4.68 4.25 7.47
CA VAL A 107 -5.92 4.76 6.90
C VAL A 107 -6.55 3.76 5.92
N ILE A 108 -5.78 3.14 5.03
CA ILE A 108 -6.35 2.13 4.12
C ILE A 108 -6.79 0.87 4.88
N ASN A 109 -6.06 0.45 5.91
CA ASN A 109 -6.48 -0.67 6.76
C ASN A 109 -7.79 -0.39 7.50
N MET A 110 -8.01 0.87 7.93
CA MET A 110 -9.28 1.33 8.47
C MET A 110 -10.38 1.25 7.41
N TRP A 111 -10.16 1.82 6.22
CA TRP A 111 -11.14 1.79 5.12
C TRP A 111 -11.53 0.37 4.70
N ASN A 112 -10.55 -0.54 4.60
CA ASN A 112 -10.83 -1.94 4.28
C ASN A 112 -11.78 -2.58 5.31
N ARG A 113 -11.59 -2.30 6.61
CA ARG A 113 -12.47 -2.81 7.68
C ARG A 113 -13.90 -2.25 7.55
N PHE A 114 -14.04 -0.97 7.22
CA PHE A 114 -15.34 -0.35 6.98
C PHE A 114 -16.05 -0.97 5.78
N SER A 115 -15.39 -1.01 4.62
CA SER A 115 -16.01 -1.52 3.39
C SER A 115 -16.35 -3.02 3.48
N VAL A 116 -15.45 -3.85 4.04
CA VAL A 116 -15.73 -5.28 4.23
C VAL A 116 -16.81 -5.49 5.29
N GLY A 117 -16.68 -4.84 6.45
CA GLY A 117 -17.62 -5.01 7.57
C GLY A 117 -19.04 -4.56 7.24
N PHE A 118 -19.18 -3.56 6.36
CA PHE A 118 -20.47 -3.06 5.88
C PHE A 118 -20.87 -3.57 4.49
N GLN A 119 -20.20 -4.61 3.97
CA GLN A 119 -20.55 -5.28 2.71
C GLN A 119 -20.67 -4.30 1.53
N THR A 120 -19.78 -3.31 1.46
CA THR A 120 -19.70 -2.40 0.30
C THR A 120 -19.11 -3.15 -0.90
N HIS A 121 -19.88 -3.23 -1.97
CA HIS A 121 -19.46 -3.89 -3.22
C HIS A 121 -19.01 -2.84 -4.25
N PRO A 122 -18.04 -3.18 -5.12
CA PRO A 122 -17.73 -2.34 -6.27
C PRO A 122 -18.96 -2.23 -7.20
N GLU A 123 -19.12 -1.08 -7.84
CA GLU A 123 -20.13 -0.87 -8.90
C GLU A 123 -19.77 -1.59 -10.20
#